data_AF-A0A1V6F4N8-F1
#
_entry.id   AF-A0A1V6F4N8-F1
#
_cell.length_a   1.000
_cell.length_b   1.000
_cell.length_c   1.000
_cell.angle_alpha   90.00
_cell.angle_beta   90.00
_cell.angle_gamma   90.00
#
_symmetry.space_group_name_H-M   'P 1'
#
loop_
_entity.id
_entity.type
_entity.pdbx_description
1 polymer ?
#
loop_
_entity_poly.entity_id
_entity_poly.type
_entity_poly.pdbx_seq_one_letter_code
_entity_poly.pdbx_strand_id
1 'polypeptide(L)'
;MKARFLLVVMLTAIVFLLFLSGCHKPTELEQVSKPVFSPPGGTYDSAVEVVISTATTGATIRYTTNGADPNSSSPVYSSPITVSQNATLKAKATKSGWTDSSIATAEYTISPIQTVATPTFSPPGGSYTSAQSVLISCSTSGAVIRYTTNGAEPTQSSPTYSNPINVSSTTTIKAKGFKNGWTPSATASETYTISAPPPPPVQMIYIPGGTFTMGRTTGSGYSDELPTHTVTLNSFYIGNYEVTQAEYSQYMQPGYSWTSAEGLGDNYPAYNVSWYAILKYCNLRSMAEGLIPCYTINGSTNPANWGAVPTDYNDAWDAAICDWNANGYRLPTEAEWEYAARGATNNPDYLYSGSDDINAVAWYESNSGQTSHPVGTKAPNGIGTYDMSGNVYEWCWDWYGYGYYSSSPQNNPTGPASGSYRMVRCGGWIDSAGGCQVARRSNHVPSCGSYVVGFRLCRSAT
;
A
#
# COMPACT_ATOMS: atom_id res chain seq x y z
N MET A 1 91.21 -45.20 -58.63
CA MET A 1 91.79 -45.50 -57.29
C MET A 1 92.63 -44.29 -56.81
N LYS A 2 93.06 -44.19 -55.53
CA LYS A 2 93.44 -42.96 -54.75
C LYS A 2 94.94 -42.51 -54.88
N ALA A 3 95.46 -41.34 -54.40
CA ALA A 3 95.02 -39.91 -54.32
C ALA A 3 96.04 -38.95 -53.59
N ARG A 4 96.27 -37.69 -54.08
CA ARG A 4 96.90 -36.49 -53.41
C ARG A 4 98.43 -36.56 -53.02
N PHE A 5 99.24 -35.51 -52.68
CA PHE A 5 99.20 -34.00 -52.68
C PHE A 5 100.64 -33.35 -52.68
N LEU A 6 100.78 -31.99 -52.70
CA LEU A 6 102.06 -31.20 -52.66
C LEU A 6 101.84 -29.68 -52.32
N LEU A 7 102.80 -28.89 -51.73
CA LEU A 7 103.19 -27.45 -52.04
C LEU A 7 104.17 -26.73 -51.03
N VAL A 8 104.78 -25.56 -51.38
CA VAL A 8 106.07 -24.99 -50.83
C VAL A 8 106.27 -23.41 -51.01
N VAL A 9 106.85 -22.67 -50.01
CA VAL A 9 107.67 -21.36 -50.03
C VAL A 9 107.08 -20.00 -50.58
N MET A 10 107.57 -18.75 -50.33
CA MET A 10 108.19 -17.95 -49.19
C MET A 10 108.49 -16.44 -49.59
N LEU A 11 109.07 -15.60 -48.69
CA LEU A 11 109.69 -14.23 -48.81
C LEU A 11 108.84 -12.91 -48.75
N THR A 12 109.48 -11.78 -48.40
CA THR A 12 108.90 -10.43 -48.09
C THR A 12 109.41 -9.29 -49.01
N ALA A 13 108.55 -8.35 -49.45
CA ALA A 13 108.93 -7.18 -50.27
C ALA A 13 108.01 -5.93 -50.09
N ILE A 14 108.45 -4.78 -50.64
CA ILE A 14 107.91 -3.41 -50.43
C ILE A 14 106.86 -2.99 -51.48
N VAL A 15 105.85 -2.24 -51.01
CA VAL A 15 104.92 -1.29 -51.69
C VAL A 15 104.66 -1.46 -53.20
N PHE A 16 103.39 -1.68 -53.57
CA PHE A 16 102.89 -1.47 -54.93
C PHE A 16 101.53 -0.74 -54.97
N LEU A 17 101.35 0.00 -56.07
CA LEU A 17 100.24 0.86 -56.46
C LEU A 17 98.80 0.37 -56.14
N LEU A 18 97.97 1.35 -55.77
CA LEU A 18 96.57 1.57 -56.22
C LEU A 18 95.89 0.40 -56.97
N PHE A 19 94.89 -0.22 -56.35
CA PHE A 19 93.59 -0.46 -56.99
C PHE A 19 92.47 -0.75 -55.96
N LEU A 20 91.39 0.03 -56.08
CA LEU A 20 89.99 -0.25 -55.68
C LEU A 20 89.67 -0.59 -54.21
N SER A 21 89.10 0.42 -53.55
CA SER A 21 88.07 0.32 -52.52
C SER A 21 87.13 -0.87 -52.72
N GLY A 22 87.07 -1.76 -51.72
CA GLY A 22 86.25 -2.97 -51.80
C GLY A 22 85.91 -3.64 -50.47
N CYS A 23 86.30 -3.07 -49.32
CA CYS A 23 85.74 -3.44 -48.03
C CYS A 23 84.28 -2.95 -47.96
N HIS A 24 83.38 -3.67 -48.64
CA HIS A 24 81.97 -3.62 -48.33
C HIS A 24 81.83 -4.04 -46.86
N LYS A 25 81.54 -3.06 -45.99
CA LYS A 25 80.72 -3.37 -44.81
C LYS A 25 79.54 -4.20 -45.33
N PRO A 26 79.20 -5.36 -44.72
CA PRO A 26 77.99 -6.08 -45.12
C PRO A 26 76.84 -5.08 -45.05
N THR A 27 76.07 -4.97 -46.14
CA THR A 27 74.95 -4.03 -46.22
C THR A 27 73.93 -4.45 -45.18
N GLU A 28 73.94 -3.75 -44.04
CA GLU A 28 73.02 -4.00 -42.93
C GLU A 28 71.62 -3.63 -43.41
N LEU A 29 70.83 -4.65 -43.77
CA LEU A 29 69.47 -4.46 -44.25
C LEU A 29 68.65 -3.85 -43.12
N GLU A 30 68.10 -2.65 -43.37
CA GLU A 30 67.30 -1.90 -42.40
C GLU A 30 66.22 -2.82 -41.78
N GLN A 31 66.06 -2.73 -40.46
CA GLN A 31 65.18 -3.65 -39.72
C GLN A 31 63.75 -3.11 -39.65
N VAL A 32 62.78 -3.97 -39.95
CA VAL A 32 61.36 -3.63 -39.78
C VAL A 32 61.04 -3.52 -38.28
N SER A 33 60.40 -2.40 -37.92
CA SER A 33 60.01 -2.11 -36.54
C SER A 33 59.03 -3.17 -36.01
N LYS A 34 59.25 -3.58 -34.76
CA LYS A 34 58.38 -4.52 -34.04
C LYS A 34 56.93 -3.99 -34.01
N PRO A 35 55.92 -4.82 -34.31
CA PRO A 35 54.53 -4.41 -34.18
C PRO A 35 54.16 -4.02 -32.75
N VAL A 36 53.21 -3.09 -32.62
CA VAL A 36 52.66 -2.62 -31.35
C VAL A 36 51.16 -2.88 -31.35
N PHE A 37 50.64 -3.36 -30.21
CA PHE A 37 49.21 -3.55 -29.98
C PHE A 37 48.64 -2.37 -29.20
N SER A 38 47.49 -1.85 -29.62
CA SER A 38 46.74 -0.80 -28.93
C SER A 38 45.26 -1.20 -28.82
N PRO A 39 44.69 -1.39 -27.61
CA PRO A 39 45.37 -1.28 -26.31
C PRO A 39 46.38 -2.43 -26.10
N PRO A 40 47.35 -2.28 -25.17
CA PRO A 40 48.35 -3.32 -24.88
C PRO A 40 47.73 -4.58 -24.27
N GLY A 41 48.53 -5.64 -24.07
CA GLY A 41 48.07 -6.83 -23.34
C GLY A 41 47.69 -6.50 -21.88
N GLY A 42 46.68 -7.17 -21.34
CA GLY A 42 46.13 -6.90 -20.02
C GLY A 42 44.81 -7.63 -19.73
N THR A 43 44.19 -7.29 -18.60
CA THR A 43 42.87 -7.77 -18.21
C THR A 43 41.80 -6.72 -18.51
N TYR A 44 40.70 -7.15 -19.13
CA TYR A 44 39.58 -6.31 -19.55
C TYR A 44 38.26 -6.90 -19.05
N ASP A 45 37.30 -6.04 -18.73
CA ASP A 45 35.95 -6.39 -18.27
C ASP A 45 34.94 -6.59 -19.41
N SER A 46 35.35 -6.32 -20.64
CA SER A 46 34.55 -6.43 -21.85
C SER A 46 35.45 -6.79 -23.04
N ALA A 47 34.84 -7.11 -24.18
CA ALA A 47 35.58 -7.35 -25.41
C ALA A 47 36.32 -6.07 -25.86
N VAL A 48 37.54 -6.22 -26.37
CA VAL A 48 38.37 -5.09 -26.84
C VAL A 48 38.69 -5.19 -28.32
N GLU A 49 38.73 -4.04 -29.00
CA GLU A 49 39.25 -3.95 -30.36
C GLU A 49 40.75 -3.61 -30.32
N VAL A 50 41.57 -4.53 -30.80
CA VAL A 50 43.03 -4.38 -30.83
C VAL A 50 43.49 -3.92 -32.21
N VAL A 51 44.06 -2.73 -32.25
CA VAL A 51 44.77 -2.18 -33.41
C VAL A 51 46.22 -2.67 -33.37
N ILE A 52 46.70 -3.20 -34.50
CA ILE A 52 48.13 -3.50 -34.69
C ILE A 52 48.76 -2.44 -35.60
N SER A 53 49.88 -1.86 -35.18
CA SER A 53 50.65 -0.90 -35.97
C SER A 53 52.15 -1.26 -36.01
N THR A 54 52.89 -0.68 -36.95
CA THR A 54 54.36 -0.68 -36.96
C THR A 54 54.85 0.68 -37.44
N ALA A 55 55.99 1.16 -36.91
CA ALA A 55 56.59 2.42 -37.34
C ALA A 55 57.19 2.35 -38.76
N THR A 56 57.41 1.14 -39.32
CA THR A 56 57.95 0.99 -40.68
C THR A 56 56.85 1.14 -41.73
N THR A 57 56.70 2.34 -42.27
CA THR A 57 55.76 2.64 -43.36
C THR A 57 55.92 1.67 -44.53
N GLY A 58 54.79 1.11 -44.98
CA GLY A 58 54.73 0.16 -46.10
C GLY A 58 55.14 -1.28 -45.75
N ALA A 59 55.31 -1.64 -44.48
CA ALA A 59 55.49 -3.03 -44.05
C ALA A 59 54.14 -3.77 -43.94
N THR A 60 54.13 -5.04 -44.34
CA THR A 60 52.97 -5.93 -44.21
C THR A 60 53.00 -6.60 -42.84
N ILE A 61 51.97 -6.39 -42.02
CA ILE A 61 51.82 -7.05 -40.72
C ILE A 61 51.01 -8.34 -40.91
N ARG A 62 51.50 -9.47 -40.39
CA ARG A 62 50.72 -10.71 -40.22
C ARG A 62 50.58 -11.06 -38.74
N TYR A 63 49.47 -11.69 -38.37
CA TYR A 63 49.14 -11.96 -36.98
C TYR A 63 48.46 -13.32 -36.75
N THR A 64 48.38 -13.72 -35.49
CA THR A 64 47.65 -14.87 -34.97
C THR A 64 46.96 -14.49 -33.65
N THR A 65 45.91 -15.22 -33.27
CA THR A 65 45.11 -14.99 -32.05
C THR A 65 45.24 -16.12 -31.01
N ASN A 66 45.90 -17.21 -31.37
CA ASN A 66 46.02 -18.46 -30.60
C ASN A 66 47.43 -18.69 -30.03
N GLY A 67 48.28 -17.65 -29.97
CA GLY A 67 49.65 -17.76 -29.48
C GLY A 67 50.66 -18.47 -30.39
N ALA A 68 50.27 -18.94 -31.58
CA ALA A 68 51.20 -19.48 -32.58
C ALA A 68 52.02 -18.36 -33.23
N ASP A 69 53.26 -18.61 -33.66
CA ASP A 69 54.08 -17.59 -34.33
C ASP A 69 53.58 -17.29 -35.76
N PRO A 70 53.44 -16.01 -36.18
CA PRO A 70 52.95 -15.69 -37.51
C PRO A 70 53.89 -16.13 -38.64
N ASN A 71 53.32 -16.75 -39.67
CA ASN A 71 54.03 -17.24 -40.85
C ASN A 71 53.39 -16.72 -42.16
N SER A 72 53.86 -17.18 -43.32
CA SER A 72 53.39 -16.73 -44.65
C SER A 72 51.91 -17.01 -44.93
N SER A 73 51.31 -18.00 -44.24
CA SER A 73 49.88 -18.34 -44.34
C SER A 73 49.02 -17.65 -43.28
N SER A 74 49.62 -16.99 -42.28
CA SER A 74 48.87 -16.24 -41.26
C SER A 74 48.16 -15.01 -41.88
N PRO A 75 46.96 -14.61 -41.41
CA PRO A 75 46.24 -13.46 -41.92
C PRO A 75 47.08 -12.17 -41.94
N VAL A 76 46.92 -11.37 -43.00
CA VAL A 76 47.43 -10.01 -43.06
C VAL A 76 46.49 -9.11 -42.26
N TYR A 77 47.05 -8.24 -41.42
CA TYR A 77 46.29 -7.25 -40.65
C TYR A 77 45.81 -6.12 -41.57
N SER A 78 44.49 -5.90 -41.62
CA SER A 78 43.83 -4.85 -42.42
C SER A 78 42.75 -4.08 -41.67
N SER A 79 42.28 -4.58 -40.51
CA SER A 79 41.27 -3.98 -39.65
C SER A 79 41.52 -4.37 -38.18
N PRO A 80 40.99 -3.62 -37.20
CA PRO A 80 41.09 -4.00 -35.78
C PRO A 80 40.59 -5.42 -35.50
N ILE A 81 41.15 -6.06 -34.47
CA ILE A 81 40.82 -7.43 -34.07
C ILE A 81 39.98 -7.39 -32.79
N THR A 82 38.74 -7.84 -32.85
CA THR A 82 37.90 -8.00 -31.65
C THR A 82 38.36 -9.21 -30.83
N VAL A 83 38.78 -8.98 -29.59
CA VAL A 83 39.13 -10.01 -28.61
C VAL A 83 38.00 -10.09 -27.58
N SER A 84 37.17 -11.13 -27.66
CA SER A 84 35.98 -11.35 -26.81
C SER A 84 36.13 -12.48 -25.79
N GLN A 85 37.25 -13.21 -25.81
CA GLN A 85 37.64 -14.27 -24.89
C GLN A 85 39.16 -14.21 -24.67
N ASN A 86 39.68 -14.96 -23.70
CA ASN A 86 41.12 -15.01 -23.44
C ASN A 86 41.91 -15.41 -24.69
N ALA A 87 42.90 -14.61 -25.08
CA ALA A 87 43.64 -14.77 -26.33
C ALA A 87 45.09 -14.29 -26.19
N THR A 88 45.99 -14.89 -26.97
CA THR A 88 47.38 -14.43 -27.10
C THR A 88 47.58 -13.96 -28.53
N LEU A 89 47.59 -12.64 -28.73
CA LEU A 89 47.90 -12.04 -30.02
C LEU A 89 49.41 -12.11 -30.24
N LYS A 90 49.82 -12.63 -31.39
CA LYS A 90 51.18 -12.48 -31.90
C LYS A 90 51.19 -11.80 -33.25
N ALA A 91 52.16 -10.93 -33.51
CA ALA A 91 52.28 -10.18 -34.74
C ALA A 91 53.72 -10.05 -35.22
N LYS A 92 53.93 -10.13 -36.54
CA LYS A 92 55.22 -9.96 -37.21
C LYS A 92 55.03 -9.06 -38.43
N ALA A 93 55.95 -8.13 -38.66
CA ALA A 93 55.94 -7.23 -39.81
C ALA A 93 57.11 -7.56 -40.77
N THR A 94 56.82 -7.53 -42.07
CA THR A 94 57.78 -7.84 -43.14
C THR A 94 57.75 -6.75 -44.22
N LYS A 95 58.91 -6.48 -44.84
CA LYS A 95 59.04 -5.52 -45.94
C LYS A 95 60.11 -6.00 -46.91
N SER A 96 59.85 -5.89 -48.21
CA SER A 96 60.78 -6.41 -49.23
C SER A 96 62.13 -5.70 -49.16
N GLY A 97 63.22 -6.46 -49.16
CA GLY A 97 64.59 -5.95 -49.03
C GLY A 97 65.00 -5.48 -47.63
N TRP A 98 64.20 -5.75 -46.60
CA TRP A 98 64.46 -5.39 -45.20
C TRP A 98 64.58 -6.63 -44.32
N THR A 99 65.24 -6.50 -43.17
CA THR A 99 65.23 -7.57 -42.16
C THR A 99 63.88 -7.58 -41.44
N ASP A 100 63.21 -8.73 -41.44
CA ASP A 100 61.94 -8.96 -40.74
C ASP A 100 61.95 -8.48 -39.27
N SER A 101 60.79 -8.05 -38.77
CA SER A 101 60.65 -7.65 -37.37
C SER A 101 60.75 -8.86 -36.42
N SER A 102 61.13 -8.59 -35.17
CA SER A 102 60.86 -9.54 -34.07
C SER A 102 59.34 -9.69 -33.84
N ILE A 103 58.94 -10.82 -33.26
CA ILE A 103 57.53 -11.10 -32.96
C ILE A 103 57.10 -10.27 -31.75
N ALA A 104 56.01 -9.53 -31.93
CA ALA A 104 55.25 -8.93 -30.83
C ALA A 104 54.29 -9.98 -30.26
N THR A 105 54.16 -10.03 -28.93
CA THR A 105 53.24 -10.90 -28.21
C THR A 105 52.49 -10.05 -27.19
N ALA A 106 51.18 -10.22 -27.09
CA ALA A 106 50.34 -9.62 -26.05
C ALA A 106 49.26 -10.61 -25.62
N GLU A 107 49.09 -10.76 -24.30
CA GLU A 107 48.07 -11.60 -23.70
C GLU A 107 46.87 -10.75 -23.27
N TYR A 108 45.67 -11.21 -23.58
CA TYR A 108 44.41 -10.54 -23.27
C TYR A 108 43.57 -11.49 -22.44
N THR A 109 43.18 -11.06 -21.24
CA THR A 109 42.27 -11.79 -20.37
C THR A 109 40.94 -11.03 -20.32
N ILE A 110 39.86 -11.66 -20.76
CA ILE A 110 38.51 -11.08 -20.74
C ILE A 110 37.77 -11.66 -19.53
N SER A 111 37.61 -10.87 -18.48
CA SER A 111 36.98 -11.25 -17.21
C SER A 111 35.74 -10.38 -16.98
N PRO A 112 34.57 -10.75 -17.56
CA PRO A 112 33.39 -9.91 -17.51
C PRO A 112 32.91 -9.67 -16.08
N ILE A 113 32.62 -8.40 -15.76
CA ILE A 113 32.00 -8.02 -14.48
C ILE A 113 30.62 -8.67 -14.42
N GLN A 114 30.41 -9.50 -13.38
CA GLN A 114 29.14 -10.18 -13.18
C GLN A 114 28.08 -9.20 -12.66
N THR A 115 26.83 -9.40 -13.10
CA THR A 115 25.69 -8.59 -12.69
C THR A 115 24.93 -9.27 -11.56
N VAL A 116 24.52 -8.50 -10.54
CA VAL A 116 23.68 -8.99 -9.44
C VAL A 116 22.29 -9.35 -10.00
N ALA A 117 21.75 -10.50 -9.60
CA ALA A 117 20.41 -10.93 -10.00
C ALA A 117 19.34 -9.96 -9.47
N THR A 118 18.36 -9.64 -10.33
CA THR A 118 17.21 -8.82 -9.98
C THR A 118 16.48 -9.40 -8.76
N PRO A 119 16.20 -8.60 -7.72
CA PRO A 119 15.40 -9.07 -6.58
C PRO A 119 14.01 -9.54 -7.00
N THR A 120 13.45 -10.49 -6.27
CA THR A 120 12.08 -10.98 -6.46
C THR A 120 11.25 -10.75 -5.20
N PHE A 121 9.95 -10.58 -5.37
CA PHE A 121 9.00 -10.36 -4.28
C PHE A 121 8.14 -11.61 -4.04
N SER A 122 7.77 -11.84 -2.78
CA SER A 122 6.79 -12.87 -2.39
C SER A 122 5.93 -12.37 -1.22
N PRO A 123 4.60 -12.27 -1.35
CA PRO A 123 3.83 -12.51 -2.57
C PRO A 123 4.17 -11.51 -3.69
N PRO A 124 3.81 -11.78 -4.97
CA PRO A 124 4.02 -10.85 -6.07
C PRO A 124 3.16 -9.57 -5.93
N GLY A 125 3.39 -8.55 -6.76
CA GLY A 125 2.51 -7.39 -6.82
C GLY A 125 1.10 -7.77 -7.30
N GLY A 126 0.09 -6.98 -6.88
CA GLY A 126 -1.31 -7.27 -7.18
C GLY A 126 -2.28 -6.61 -6.20
N SER A 127 -3.56 -6.98 -6.34
CA SER A 127 -4.64 -6.54 -5.47
C SER A 127 -4.87 -7.52 -4.33
N TYR A 128 -4.96 -7.02 -3.10
CA TYR A 128 -5.16 -7.81 -1.88
C TYR A 128 -6.26 -7.22 -1.01
N THR A 129 -7.01 -8.11 -0.34
CA THR A 129 -8.11 -7.78 0.58
C THR A 129 -7.68 -7.62 2.04
N SER A 130 -6.40 -7.84 2.34
CA SER A 130 -5.81 -7.73 3.67
C SER A 130 -4.35 -7.27 3.56
N ALA A 131 -3.79 -6.76 4.66
CA ALA A 131 -2.40 -6.33 4.70
C ALA A 131 -1.43 -7.48 4.37
N GLN A 132 -0.40 -7.19 3.58
CA GLN A 132 0.59 -8.17 3.13
C GLN A 132 1.94 -7.99 3.83
N SER A 133 2.59 -9.10 4.17
CA SER A 133 3.98 -9.15 4.66
C SER A 133 4.90 -9.56 3.50
N VAL A 134 5.44 -8.58 2.78
CA VAL A 134 6.20 -8.77 1.54
C VAL A 134 7.65 -9.15 1.85
N LEU A 135 8.04 -10.34 1.42
CA LEU A 135 9.42 -10.82 1.40
C LEU A 135 10.13 -10.36 0.12
N ILE A 136 11.38 -9.96 0.23
CA ILE A 136 12.27 -9.71 -0.91
C ILE A 136 13.43 -10.73 -0.89
N SER A 137 13.75 -11.33 -2.02
CA SER A 137 14.87 -12.27 -2.16
C SER A 137 15.77 -11.94 -3.36
N CYS A 138 17.01 -12.42 -3.35
CA CYS A 138 17.96 -12.30 -4.46
C CYS A 138 18.81 -13.56 -4.52
N SER A 139 18.98 -14.15 -5.72
CA SER A 139 19.75 -15.39 -5.89
C SER A 139 21.27 -15.19 -5.89
N THR A 140 21.76 -13.95 -6.00
CA THR A 140 23.19 -13.65 -5.89
C THR A 140 23.63 -13.69 -4.43
N SER A 141 24.22 -14.81 -4.02
CA SER A 141 24.78 -14.98 -2.67
C SER A 141 25.73 -13.83 -2.29
N GLY A 142 25.51 -13.26 -1.11
CA GLY A 142 26.25 -12.11 -0.59
C GLY A 142 25.91 -10.75 -1.21
N ALA A 143 24.83 -10.63 -1.99
CA ALA A 143 24.31 -9.33 -2.40
C ALA A 143 23.49 -8.65 -1.29
N VAL A 144 23.64 -7.33 -1.16
CA VAL A 144 22.85 -6.49 -0.26
C VAL A 144 21.65 -5.94 -1.03
N ILE A 145 20.44 -6.24 -0.56
CA ILE A 145 19.19 -5.73 -1.13
C ILE A 145 18.88 -4.37 -0.51
N ARG A 146 18.64 -3.36 -1.36
CA ARG A 146 18.22 -2.01 -0.98
C ARG A 146 16.81 -1.77 -1.52
N TYR A 147 15.95 -1.07 -0.78
CA TYR A 147 14.56 -0.87 -1.18
C TYR A 147 14.00 0.52 -0.87
N THR A 148 12.85 0.82 -1.46
CA THR A 148 12.01 1.99 -1.20
C THR A 148 10.53 1.56 -1.24
N THR A 149 9.65 2.27 -0.52
CA THR A 149 8.20 2.01 -0.48
C THR A 149 7.36 3.15 -1.06
N ASN A 150 8.00 4.25 -1.47
CA ASN A 150 7.40 5.44 -2.07
C ASN A 150 7.59 5.50 -3.60
N GLY A 151 7.95 4.38 -4.24
CA GLY A 151 8.23 4.32 -5.68
C GLY A 151 9.52 5.01 -6.16
N ALA A 152 10.32 5.62 -5.28
CA ALA A 152 11.61 6.22 -5.63
C ALA A 152 12.65 5.14 -6.02
N GLU A 153 13.66 5.49 -6.82
CA GLU A 153 14.69 4.53 -7.25
C GLU A 153 15.64 4.14 -6.10
N PRO A 154 15.84 2.85 -5.77
CA PRO A 154 16.74 2.44 -4.71
C PRO A 154 18.22 2.68 -5.06
N THR A 155 18.95 3.30 -4.14
CA THR A 155 20.39 3.58 -4.25
C THR A 155 21.18 2.79 -3.18
N GLN A 156 22.50 2.91 -3.18
CA GLN A 156 23.34 2.34 -2.11
C GLN A 156 23.09 2.97 -0.72
N SER A 157 22.46 4.14 -0.64
CA SER A 157 22.10 4.81 0.62
C SER A 157 20.65 4.56 1.07
N SER A 158 19.80 3.96 0.24
CA SER A 158 18.45 3.53 0.64
C SER A 158 18.48 2.48 1.76
N PRO A 159 17.37 2.26 2.50
CA PRO A 159 17.31 1.21 3.53
C PRO A 159 17.74 -0.17 3.03
N THR A 160 18.50 -0.90 3.84
CA THR A 160 18.82 -2.32 3.62
C THR A 160 17.61 -3.16 3.99
N TYR A 161 17.20 -4.06 3.09
CA TYR A 161 16.17 -5.05 3.41
C TYR A 161 16.73 -6.12 4.36
N SER A 162 16.06 -6.32 5.50
CA SER A 162 16.45 -7.27 6.55
C SER A 162 15.26 -8.01 7.20
N ASN A 163 14.06 -7.46 7.10
CA ASN A 163 12.81 -8.01 7.62
C ASN A 163 11.70 -7.83 6.56
N PRO A 164 10.63 -8.64 6.58
CA PRO A 164 9.48 -8.46 5.69
C PRO A 164 8.89 -7.05 5.78
N ILE A 165 8.41 -6.54 4.65
CA ILE A 165 7.78 -5.21 4.56
C ILE A 165 6.27 -5.39 4.73
N ASN A 166 5.72 -4.86 5.83
CA ASN A 166 4.28 -4.81 6.03
C ASN A 166 3.65 -3.72 5.15
N VAL A 167 2.64 -4.10 4.38
CA VAL A 167 1.90 -3.23 3.46
C VAL A 167 0.42 -3.28 3.80
N SER A 168 -0.14 -2.16 4.29
CA SER A 168 -1.55 -2.04 4.70
C SER A 168 -2.38 -1.09 3.82
N SER A 169 -1.75 -0.40 2.87
CA SER A 169 -2.40 0.52 1.91
C SER A 169 -1.68 0.45 0.56
N THR A 170 -2.24 1.10 -0.48
CA THR A 170 -1.65 1.09 -1.84
C THR A 170 -0.20 1.58 -1.83
N THR A 171 0.75 0.68 -2.09
CA THR A 171 2.19 0.90 -1.92
C THR A 171 2.97 0.35 -3.11
N THR A 172 3.89 1.14 -3.67
CA THR A 172 4.84 0.66 -4.69
C THR A 172 6.21 0.42 -4.06
N ILE A 173 6.61 -0.85 -4.00
CA ILE A 173 7.93 -1.25 -3.50
C ILE A 173 8.88 -1.40 -4.67
N LYS A 174 10.03 -0.71 -4.61
CA LYS A 174 11.16 -0.96 -5.51
C LYS A 174 12.32 -1.57 -4.75
N ALA A 175 13.03 -2.49 -5.40
CA ALA A 175 14.17 -3.19 -4.81
C ALA A 175 15.33 -3.36 -5.80
N LYS A 176 16.56 -3.24 -5.31
CA LYS A 176 17.78 -3.35 -6.12
C LYS A 176 18.90 -4.03 -5.34
N GLY A 177 19.59 -4.97 -5.97
CA GLY A 177 20.69 -5.73 -5.40
C GLY A 177 22.04 -5.09 -5.71
N PHE A 178 22.90 -4.98 -4.69
CA PHE A 178 24.25 -4.42 -4.79
C PHE A 178 25.28 -5.41 -4.24
N LYS A 179 26.44 -5.53 -4.90
CA LYS A 179 27.56 -6.33 -4.44
C LYS A 179 28.87 -5.67 -4.90
N ASN A 180 29.90 -5.69 -4.05
CA ASN A 180 31.16 -5.01 -4.38
C ASN A 180 31.85 -5.66 -5.58
N GLY A 181 32.36 -4.86 -6.52
CA GLY A 181 32.99 -5.32 -7.77
C GLY A 181 32.04 -5.99 -8.77
N TRP A 182 30.72 -5.82 -8.60
CA TRP A 182 29.69 -6.38 -9.49
C TRP A 182 28.81 -5.25 -10.03
N THR A 183 28.26 -5.43 -11.23
CA THR A 183 27.24 -4.53 -11.76
C THR A 183 25.96 -4.66 -10.92
N PRO A 184 25.37 -3.56 -10.41
CA PRO A 184 24.11 -3.63 -9.67
C PRO A 184 22.99 -4.27 -10.49
N SER A 185 22.01 -4.86 -9.83
CA SER A 185 20.90 -5.50 -10.52
C SER A 185 20.04 -4.49 -11.29
N ALA A 186 19.20 -4.99 -12.20
CA ALA A 186 18.02 -4.24 -12.60
C ALA A 186 17.11 -3.98 -11.38
N THR A 187 16.29 -2.94 -11.45
CA THR A 187 15.37 -2.60 -10.36
C THR A 187 14.08 -3.40 -10.50
N ALA A 188 13.77 -4.19 -9.48
CA ALA A 188 12.47 -4.83 -9.34
C ALA A 188 11.47 -3.78 -8.82
N SER A 189 10.24 -3.78 -9.33
CA SER A 189 9.20 -2.82 -8.95
C SER A 189 7.84 -3.51 -8.95
N GLU A 190 7.19 -3.57 -7.78
CA GLU A 190 5.85 -4.15 -7.63
C GLU A 190 4.93 -3.17 -6.92
N THR A 191 3.65 -3.16 -7.31
CA THR A 191 2.61 -2.36 -6.67
C THR A 191 1.62 -3.30 -5.98
N TYR A 192 1.36 -3.02 -4.70
CA TYR A 192 0.41 -3.73 -3.87
C TYR A 192 -0.76 -2.81 -3.64
N THR A 193 -1.92 -3.15 -4.18
CA THR A 193 -3.17 -2.41 -3.94
C THR A 193 -3.91 -3.12 -2.81
N ILE A 194 -3.81 -2.59 -1.59
CA ILE A 194 -4.61 -3.09 -0.48
C ILE A 194 -5.97 -2.40 -0.56
N SER A 195 -6.89 -3.05 -1.29
CA SER A 195 -8.31 -2.74 -1.19
C SER A 195 -8.87 -3.73 -0.18
N ALA A 196 -8.84 -3.35 1.10
CA ALA A 196 -9.68 -4.02 2.08
C ALA A 196 -11.10 -4.14 1.50
N PRO A 197 -11.84 -5.23 1.75
CA PRO A 197 -13.28 -5.16 1.55
C PRO A 197 -13.79 -3.95 2.33
N PRO A 198 -14.82 -3.23 1.86
CA PRO A 198 -15.49 -2.28 2.75
C PRO A 198 -15.80 -3.01 4.07
N PRO A 199 -15.64 -2.35 5.24
CA PRO A 199 -16.07 -2.92 6.50
C PRO A 199 -17.49 -3.46 6.27
N PRO A 200 -17.76 -4.70 6.71
CA PRO A 200 -18.86 -5.51 6.17
C PRO A 200 -20.11 -4.66 6.08
N PRO A 201 -20.72 -4.51 4.88
CA PRO A 201 -21.82 -3.57 4.67
C PRO A 201 -22.84 -3.84 5.76
N VAL A 202 -23.31 -2.76 6.43
CA VAL A 202 -24.00 -2.84 7.74
C VAL A 202 -24.85 -4.09 7.76
N GLN A 203 -24.60 -4.99 8.72
CA GLN A 203 -25.41 -6.20 8.87
C GLN A 203 -26.79 -5.77 9.38
N MET A 204 -27.58 -5.21 8.48
CA MET A 204 -28.90 -4.70 8.78
C MET A 204 -29.84 -5.88 8.86
N ILE A 205 -30.44 -6.05 10.02
CA ILE A 205 -31.48 -7.06 10.22
C ILE A 205 -32.81 -6.50 9.71
N TYR A 206 -33.57 -7.34 9.03
CA TYR A 206 -34.95 -7.02 8.65
C TYR A 206 -35.83 -7.12 9.89
N ILE A 207 -36.53 -6.03 10.20
CA ILE A 207 -37.51 -5.94 11.26
C ILE A 207 -38.90 -6.02 10.64
N PRO A 208 -39.68 -7.09 10.90
CA PRO A 208 -41.09 -7.12 10.54
C PRO A 208 -41.84 -5.98 11.24
N GLY A 209 -42.66 -5.25 10.48
CA GLY A 209 -43.58 -4.28 11.05
C GLY A 209 -44.53 -4.94 12.05
N GLY A 210 -44.88 -4.21 13.10
CA GLY A 210 -45.59 -4.76 14.24
C GLY A 210 -46.13 -3.67 15.17
N THR A 211 -46.84 -4.09 16.21
CA THR A 211 -47.39 -3.20 17.24
C THR A 211 -46.79 -3.55 18.59
N PHE A 212 -46.29 -2.55 19.30
CA PHE A 212 -45.64 -2.69 20.59
C PHE A 212 -46.06 -1.59 21.56
N THR A 213 -45.61 -1.69 22.81
CA THR A 213 -45.90 -0.73 23.88
C THR A 213 -44.64 0.05 24.17
N MET A 214 -44.62 1.30 23.71
CA MET A 214 -43.49 2.19 23.86
C MET A 214 -43.54 2.92 25.21
N GLY A 215 -42.38 3.14 25.82
CA GLY A 215 -42.21 3.78 27.12
C GLY A 215 -42.09 2.82 28.30
N ARG A 216 -41.92 3.37 29.51
CA ARG A 216 -41.51 2.58 30.67
C ARG A 216 -42.64 1.74 31.27
N THR A 217 -42.66 0.46 30.91
CA THR A 217 -43.54 -0.60 31.39
C THR A 217 -43.12 -1.17 32.74
N THR A 218 -41.82 -1.32 32.96
CA THR A 218 -41.20 -1.88 34.18
C THR A 218 -40.02 -1.01 34.63
N GLY A 219 -39.43 -1.30 35.80
CA GLY A 219 -38.23 -0.60 36.27
C GLY A 219 -38.44 0.84 36.75
N SER A 220 -37.33 1.45 37.18
CA SER A 220 -37.26 2.84 37.64
C SER A 220 -36.70 3.74 36.56
N GLY A 221 -37.32 4.91 36.37
CA GLY A 221 -36.85 5.90 35.41
C GLY A 221 -37.64 7.19 35.54
N TYR A 222 -37.57 8.01 34.51
CA TYR A 222 -38.06 9.38 34.52
C TYR A 222 -39.51 9.46 34.02
N SER A 223 -40.12 10.64 34.12
CA SER A 223 -41.52 10.89 33.75
C SER A 223 -41.73 11.22 32.27
N ASP A 224 -40.67 11.56 31.53
CA ASP A 224 -40.71 11.72 30.07
C ASP A 224 -40.74 10.38 29.32
N GLU A 225 -40.46 9.28 30.02
CA GLU A 225 -40.62 7.88 29.57
C GLU A 225 -42.07 7.39 29.68
N LEU A 226 -43.00 8.25 30.12
CA LEU A 226 -44.41 7.98 30.37
C LEU A 226 -45.32 8.98 29.62
N PRO A 227 -46.59 8.64 29.36
CA PRO A 227 -47.22 7.33 29.59
C PRO A 227 -46.70 6.26 28.63
N THR A 228 -46.86 4.99 29.01
CA THR A 228 -46.76 3.89 28.04
C THR A 228 -47.86 4.04 26.99
N HIS A 229 -47.53 3.91 25.72
CA HIS A 229 -48.48 4.09 24.62
C HIS A 229 -48.27 3.05 23.52
N THR A 230 -49.32 2.78 22.75
CA THR A 230 -49.27 1.81 21.65
C THR A 230 -48.66 2.46 20.42
N VAL A 231 -47.65 1.81 19.83
CA VAL A 231 -47.06 2.23 18.56
C VAL A 231 -47.09 1.06 17.57
N THR A 232 -47.48 1.35 16.34
CA THR A 232 -47.51 0.45 15.20
C THR A 232 -46.50 0.94 14.15
N LEU A 233 -45.55 0.10 13.77
CA LEU A 233 -44.50 0.40 12.80
C LEU A 233 -44.66 -0.43 11.53
N ASN A 234 -44.27 0.16 10.40
CA ASN A 234 -44.02 -0.57 9.15
C ASN A 234 -42.76 -1.45 9.31
N SER A 235 -42.50 -2.34 8.35
CA SER A 235 -41.21 -3.05 8.30
C SER A 235 -40.07 -2.08 7.96
N PHE A 236 -38.91 -2.32 8.54
CA PHE A 236 -37.68 -1.56 8.30
C PHE A 236 -36.46 -2.47 8.40
N TYR A 237 -35.29 -1.94 8.07
CA TYR A 237 -34.01 -2.57 8.35
C TYR A 237 -33.28 -1.70 9.38
N ILE A 238 -32.64 -2.31 10.38
CA ILE A 238 -31.78 -1.59 11.35
C ILE A 238 -30.43 -2.30 11.47
N GLY A 239 -29.36 -1.53 11.64
CA GLY A 239 -28.02 -2.08 11.88
C GLY A 239 -28.01 -2.93 13.15
N ASN A 240 -27.43 -4.12 13.08
CA ASN A 240 -27.21 -4.95 14.27
C ASN A 240 -26.23 -4.33 15.27
N TYR A 241 -25.29 -3.54 14.79
CA TYR A 241 -24.32 -2.77 15.59
C TYR A 241 -24.53 -1.26 15.46
N GLU A 242 -23.91 -0.50 16.37
CA GLU A 242 -23.57 0.91 16.17
C GLU A 242 -22.66 1.07 14.94
N VAL A 243 -22.70 2.22 14.26
CA VAL A 243 -21.78 2.50 13.14
C VAL A 243 -20.36 2.61 13.68
N THR A 244 -19.45 1.83 13.10
CA THR A 244 -18.08 1.74 13.56
C THR A 244 -17.21 2.92 13.09
N GLN A 245 -16.08 3.14 13.79
CA GLN A 245 -15.08 4.16 13.43
C GLN A 245 -14.54 3.97 12.00
N ALA A 246 -14.32 2.72 11.57
CA ALA A 246 -13.90 2.42 10.20
C ALA A 246 -14.98 2.75 9.16
N GLU A 247 -16.25 2.38 9.42
CA GLU A 247 -17.37 2.70 8.54
C GLU A 247 -17.65 4.19 8.43
N TYR A 248 -17.51 4.93 9.53
CA TYR A 248 -17.72 6.39 9.53
C TYR A 248 -16.63 7.09 8.72
N SER A 249 -15.37 6.67 8.91
CA SER A 249 -14.19 7.24 8.25
C SER A 249 -14.16 7.07 6.73
N GLN A 250 -14.99 6.19 6.16
CA GLN A 250 -15.11 6.05 4.69
C GLN A 250 -15.70 7.29 4.01
N TYR A 251 -16.56 8.04 4.71
CA TYR A 251 -17.37 9.12 4.13
C TYR A 251 -17.24 10.45 4.87
N MET A 252 -16.94 10.41 6.17
CA MET A 252 -16.91 11.57 7.06
C MET A 252 -15.73 11.48 8.05
N GLN A 253 -15.53 12.52 8.84
CA GLN A 253 -14.57 12.55 9.96
C GLN A 253 -15.27 13.17 11.17
N PRO A 254 -14.97 12.72 12.41
CA PRO A 254 -15.67 13.20 13.60
C PRO A 254 -15.36 14.68 13.87
N GLY A 255 -16.23 15.37 14.61
CA GLY A 255 -16.04 16.78 14.97
C GLY A 255 -14.85 17.00 15.92
N TYR A 256 -14.47 15.95 16.65
CA TYR A 256 -13.25 15.87 17.45
C TYR A 256 -12.65 14.47 17.29
N SER A 257 -11.33 14.38 17.14
CA SER A 257 -10.63 13.10 16.90
C SER A 257 -10.93 12.08 18.00
N TRP A 258 -11.16 10.83 17.61
CA TRP A 258 -11.24 9.71 18.55
C TRP A 258 -9.89 9.51 19.24
N THR A 259 -9.92 9.15 20.52
CA THR A 259 -8.74 8.89 21.33
C THR A 259 -8.84 7.54 22.01
N SER A 260 -7.69 6.99 22.40
CA SER A 260 -7.63 5.72 23.13
C SER A 260 -8.24 5.78 24.53
N ALA A 261 -8.56 6.97 25.07
CA ALA A 261 -9.22 7.10 26.36
C ALA A 261 -10.72 6.75 26.25
N GLU A 262 -11.42 7.29 25.27
CA GLU A 262 -12.87 7.05 25.06
C GLU A 262 -13.15 5.87 24.13
N GLY A 263 -12.11 5.31 23.49
CA GLY A 263 -12.12 4.09 22.68
C GLY A 263 -11.65 4.36 21.26
N LEU A 264 -10.74 3.53 20.73
CA LEU A 264 -10.10 3.76 19.44
C LEU A 264 -9.80 2.44 18.72
N GLY A 265 -10.29 2.34 17.48
CA GLY A 265 -9.98 1.24 16.58
C GLY A 265 -11.15 0.93 15.64
N ASP A 266 -10.86 0.23 14.56
CA ASP A 266 -11.77 0.03 13.42
C ASP A 266 -13.18 -0.46 13.81
N ASN A 267 -13.28 -1.32 14.83
CA ASN A 267 -14.53 -1.93 15.30
C ASN A 267 -15.18 -1.24 16.53
N TYR A 268 -14.63 -0.12 17.01
CA TYR A 268 -15.27 0.68 18.07
C TYR A 268 -16.39 1.54 17.48
N PRO A 269 -17.41 1.96 18.27
CA PRO A 269 -18.43 2.87 17.79
C PRO A 269 -17.85 4.24 17.43
N ALA A 270 -18.40 4.86 16.39
CA ALA A 270 -18.09 6.24 16.01
C ALA A 270 -18.80 7.23 16.94
N TYR A 271 -18.07 7.84 17.88
CA TYR A 271 -18.55 8.92 18.75
C TYR A 271 -18.05 10.29 18.26
N ASN A 272 -18.35 11.39 18.99
CA ASN A 272 -18.03 12.77 18.58
C ASN A 272 -18.58 13.14 17.18
N VAL A 273 -19.68 12.50 16.80
CA VAL A 273 -20.43 12.74 15.56
C VAL A 273 -21.71 13.50 15.89
N SER A 274 -21.92 14.65 15.25
CA SER A 274 -23.14 15.44 15.43
C SER A 274 -24.29 14.87 14.60
N TRP A 275 -25.52 15.13 15.01
CA TRP A 275 -26.72 14.72 14.29
C TRP A 275 -26.71 15.26 12.84
N TYR A 276 -26.27 16.50 12.64
CA TYR A 276 -26.01 17.07 11.30
C TYR A 276 -24.98 16.24 10.50
N ALA A 277 -23.83 15.91 11.09
CA ALA A 277 -22.79 15.15 10.41
C ALA A 277 -23.29 13.76 9.98
N ILE A 278 -24.20 13.16 10.76
CA ILE A 278 -24.83 11.87 10.45
C ILE A 278 -25.80 11.98 9.27
N LEU A 279 -26.59 13.05 9.13
CA LEU A 279 -27.43 13.23 7.94
C LEU A 279 -26.59 13.22 6.65
N LYS A 280 -25.43 13.90 6.69
CA LYS A 280 -24.49 13.95 5.57
C LYS A 280 -23.84 12.59 5.32
N TYR A 281 -23.42 11.88 6.36
CA TYR A 281 -22.94 10.50 6.28
C TYR A 281 -23.94 9.57 5.60
N CYS A 282 -25.20 9.56 6.08
CA CYS A 282 -26.28 8.72 5.57
C CYS A 282 -26.52 8.91 4.07
N ASN A 283 -26.60 10.16 3.60
CA ASN A 283 -26.79 10.43 2.18
C ASN A 283 -25.55 10.12 1.33
N LEU A 284 -24.33 10.42 1.82
CA LEU A 284 -23.08 10.06 1.12
C LEU A 284 -22.97 8.54 0.91
N ARG A 285 -23.20 7.76 1.97
CA ARG A 285 -23.21 6.30 1.91
C ARG A 285 -24.31 5.76 1.01
N SER A 286 -25.52 6.33 1.08
CA SER A 286 -26.64 5.96 0.20
C SER A 286 -26.27 6.14 -1.27
N MET A 287 -25.72 7.30 -1.65
CA MET A 287 -25.31 7.57 -3.03
C MET A 287 -24.19 6.63 -3.50
N ALA A 288 -23.20 6.36 -2.63
CA ALA A 288 -22.09 5.45 -2.95
C ALA A 288 -22.54 3.99 -3.16
N GLU A 289 -23.58 3.56 -2.45
CA GLU A 289 -24.17 2.22 -2.56
C GLU A 289 -25.34 2.15 -3.58
N GLY A 290 -25.60 3.24 -4.33
CA GLY A 290 -26.63 3.28 -5.38
C GLY A 290 -28.08 3.36 -4.86
N LEU A 291 -28.27 3.75 -3.60
CA LEU A 291 -29.57 3.89 -2.93
C LEU A 291 -30.12 5.32 -3.09
N ILE A 292 -31.44 5.45 -2.99
CA ILE A 292 -32.13 6.74 -2.99
C ILE A 292 -31.88 7.43 -1.62
N PRO A 293 -31.23 8.60 -1.55
CA PRO A 293 -30.89 9.22 -0.26
C PRO A 293 -32.13 9.74 0.46
N CYS A 294 -32.22 9.52 1.78
CA CYS A 294 -33.40 9.90 2.57
C CYS A 294 -33.49 11.40 2.85
N TYR A 295 -32.37 12.09 3.05
CA TYR A 295 -32.41 13.47 3.57
C TYR A 295 -32.37 14.54 2.49
N THR A 296 -33.14 15.62 2.68
CA THR A 296 -33.07 16.84 1.89
C THR A 296 -32.70 18.01 2.80
N ILE A 297 -31.63 18.73 2.45
CA ILE A 297 -31.16 19.95 3.10
C ILE A 297 -30.95 21.01 2.01
N ASN A 298 -31.37 22.26 2.24
CA ASN A 298 -31.33 23.33 1.25
C ASN A 298 -31.95 22.95 -0.12
N GLY A 299 -33.02 22.14 -0.10
CA GLY A 299 -33.71 21.69 -1.32
C GLY A 299 -32.95 20.68 -2.17
N SER A 300 -31.86 20.06 -1.67
CA SER A 300 -31.11 19.03 -2.38
C SER A 300 -30.91 17.77 -1.54
N THR A 301 -30.93 16.60 -2.18
CA THR A 301 -30.52 15.32 -1.58
C THR A 301 -29.03 15.03 -1.70
N ASN A 302 -28.30 15.76 -2.56
CA ASN A 302 -26.86 15.56 -2.78
C ASN A 302 -26.02 16.37 -1.75
N PRO A 303 -25.24 15.72 -0.86
CA PRO A 303 -24.50 16.42 0.19
C PRO A 303 -23.35 17.31 -0.29
N ALA A 304 -22.96 17.23 -1.56
CA ALA A 304 -22.07 18.21 -2.18
C ALA A 304 -22.68 19.63 -2.20
N ASN A 305 -24.02 19.73 -2.27
CA ASN A 305 -24.75 20.99 -2.33
C ASN A 305 -25.06 21.59 -0.94
N TRP A 306 -24.75 20.88 0.15
CA TRP A 306 -25.08 21.32 1.52
C TRP A 306 -24.01 22.18 2.19
N GLY A 307 -22.81 22.24 1.59
CA GLY A 307 -21.65 22.92 2.18
C GLY A 307 -21.00 22.14 3.32
N ALA A 308 -20.33 22.87 4.21
CA ALA A 308 -19.75 22.32 5.44
C ALA A 308 -20.85 21.96 6.45
N VAL A 309 -20.59 20.98 7.31
CA VAL A 309 -21.48 20.66 8.44
C VAL A 309 -21.35 21.78 9.49
N PRO A 310 -22.45 22.40 9.95
CA PRO A 310 -22.41 23.40 11.01
C PRO A 310 -21.96 22.80 12.35
N THR A 311 -21.16 23.55 13.11
CA THR A 311 -20.80 23.26 14.51
C THR A 311 -21.80 23.83 15.51
N ASP A 312 -22.59 24.80 15.08
CA ASP A 312 -23.56 25.57 15.85
C ASP A 312 -24.96 25.49 15.22
N TYR A 313 -25.95 26.13 15.85
CA TYR A 313 -27.33 26.23 15.37
C TYR A 313 -27.43 26.61 13.88
N ASN A 314 -28.32 25.95 13.13
CA ASN A 314 -28.54 26.25 11.72
C ASN A 314 -29.95 25.88 11.25
N ASP A 315 -30.75 26.90 10.90
CA ASP A 315 -32.14 26.76 10.44
C ASP A 315 -32.31 25.70 9.34
N ALA A 316 -31.40 25.66 8.36
CA ALA A 316 -31.53 24.79 7.19
C ALA A 316 -31.26 23.31 7.50
N TRP A 317 -30.39 23.03 8.47
CA TRP A 317 -30.09 21.66 8.90
C TRP A 317 -31.09 21.16 9.94
N ASP A 318 -31.63 22.05 10.78
CA ASP A 318 -32.75 21.72 11.67
C ASP A 318 -34.05 21.47 10.90
N ALA A 319 -34.28 22.20 9.79
CA ALA A 319 -35.37 22.00 8.84
C ALA A 319 -35.10 20.89 7.80
N ALA A 320 -34.13 20.01 8.04
CA ALA A 320 -33.90 18.84 7.17
C ALA A 320 -35.18 17.99 7.05
N ILE A 321 -35.44 17.48 5.84
CA ILE A 321 -36.61 16.64 5.54
C ILE A 321 -36.13 15.21 5.30
N CYS A 322 -36.79 14.23 5.91
CA CYS A 322 -36.58 12.80 5.63
C CYS A 322 -37.70 12.28 4.71
N ASP A 323 -37.34 11.71 3.55
CA ASP A 323 -38.24 10.89 2.73
C ASP A 323 -38.26 9.47 3.29
N TRP A 324 -39.39 9.09 3.89
CA TRP A 324 -39.60 7.78 4.49
C TRP A 324 -39.83 6.67 3.45
N ASN A 325 -40.05 7.01 2.18
CA ASN A 325 -40.20 6.05 1.08
C ASN A 325 -38.86 5.76 0.38
N ALA A 326 -37.82 6.56 0.63
CA ALA A 326 -36.49 6.33 0.11
C ALA A 326 -35.87 5.07 0.74
N ASN A 327 -35.16 4.29 -0.06
CA ASN A 327 -34.53 3.03 0.37
C ASN A 327 -33.08 3.19 0.86
N GLY A 328 -32.60 4.42 0.98
CA GLY A 328 -31.29 4.78 1.53
C GLY A 328 -31.21 4.71 3.05
N TYR A 329 -30.02 5.04 3.54
CA TYR A 329 -29.70 5.09 4.96
C TYR A 329 -30.26 6.36 5.62
N ARG A 330 -30.70 6.19 6.85
CA ARG A 330 -31.19 7.23 7.76
C ARG A 330 -30.90 6.83 9.21
N LEU A 331 -31.09 7.76 10.14
CA LEU A 331 -31.28 7.44 11.55
C LEU A 331 -32.63 6.69 11.75
N PRO A 332 -32.73 5.82 12.76
CA PRO A 332 -34.03 5.30 13.21
C PRO A 332 -34.88 6.42 13.82
N THR A 333 -36.21 6.25 13.82
CA THR A 333 -37.05 7.02 14.75
C THR A 333 -36.86 6.52 16.17
N GLU A 334 -37.26 7.32 17.16
CA GLU A 334 -37.25 6.91 18.58
C GLU A 334 -38.02 5.59 18.78
N ALA A 335 -39.14 5.43 18.07
CA ALA A 335 -39.98 4.24 18.15
C ALA A 335 -39.38 3.03 17.43
N GLU A 336 -38.79 3.20 16.24
CA GLU A 336 -38.06 2.13 15.55
C GLU A 336 -36.90 1.62 16.41
N TRP A 337 -36.18 2.55 17.05
CA TRP A 337 -35.09 2.22 17.96
C TRP A 337 -35.59 1.42 19.17
N GLU A 338 -36.64 1.88 19.86
CA GLU A 338 -37.15 1.18 21.05
C GLU A 338 -37.75 -0.19 20.69
N TYR A 339 -38.45 -0.30 19.56
CA TYR A 339 -38.98 -1.57 19.08
C TYR A 339 -37.87 -2.57 18.77
N ALA A 340 -36.78 -2.13 18.12
CA ALA A 340 -35.61 -2.97 17.88
C ALA A 340 -34.90 -3.35 19.20
N ALA A 341 -34.81 -2.45 20.17
CA ALA A 341 -34.19 -2.71 21.47
C ALA A 341 -34.97 -3.74 22.30
N ARG A 342 -36.31 -3.72 22.24
CA ARG A 342 -37.16 -4.77 22.85
C ARG A 342 -37.19 -6.09 22.07
N GLY A 343 -36.42 -6.21 20.99
CA GLY A 343 -36.36 -7.43 20.18
C GLY A 343 -37.57 -7.63 19.26
N ALA A 344 -38.14 -6.55 18.73
CA ALA A 344 -39.35 -6.54 17.90
C ALA A 344 -40.58 -7.20 18.57
N THR A 345 -40.62 -7.22 19.91
CA THR A 345 -41.66 -7.84 20.74
C THR A 345 -41.91 -7.01 22.00
N ASN A 346 -43.02 -7.30 22.69
CA ASN A 346 -43.30 -6.88 24.08
C ASN A 346 -43.16 -8.07 25.06
N ASN A 347 -42.64 -9.21 24.61
CA ASN A 347 -42.58 -10.43 25.42
C ASN A 347 -41.40 -11.32 24.97
N PRO A 348 -40.41 -11.58 25.85
CA PRO A 348 -40.23 -10.99 27.18
C PRO A 348 -39.97 -9.47 27.12
N ASP A 349 -40.36 -8.74 28.17
CA ASP A 349 -40.21 -7.28 28.28
C ASP A 349 -39.10 -6.91 29.27
N TYR A 350 -37.86 -7.11 28.84
CA TYR A 350 -36.67 -6.92 29.66
C TYR A 350 -36.33 -5.45 29.91
N LEU A 351 -35.67 -5.16 31.04
CA LEU A 351 -35.14 -3.84 31.38
C LEU A 351 -34.03 -3.40 30.41
N TYR A 352 -33.18 -4.33 29.98
CA TYR A 352 -32.09 -4.11 29.03
C TYR A 352 -32.33 -4.93 27.77
N SER A 353 -31.70 -4.54 26.66
CA SER A 353 -31.92 -5.20 25.37
C SER A 353 -31.48 -6.67 25.40
N GLY A 354 -32.44 -7.58 25.53
CA GLY A 354 -32.22 -9.04 25.52
C GLY A 354 -32.11 -9.75 26.87
N SER A 355 -32.00 -9.03 27.99
CA SER A 355 -31.87 -9.62 29.33
C SER A 355 -32.18 -8.61 30.45
N ASP A 356 -32.55 -9.09 31.64
CA ASP A 356 -32.55 -8.28 32.87
C ASP A 356 -31.17 -8.23 33.56
N ASP A 357 -30.23 -9.09 33.17
CA ASP A 357 -28.82 -8.99 33.58
C ASP A 357 -28.04 -8.06 32.64
N ILE A 358 -27.86 -6.82 33.08
CA ILE A 358 -27.07 -5.80 32.39
C ILE A 358 -25.64 -6.25 32.06
N ASN A 359 -25.02 -7.12 32.87
CA ASN A 359 -23.62 -7.53 32.64
C ASN A 359 -23.48 -8.40 31.40
N ALA A 360 -24.54 -9.15 31.04
CA ALA A 360 -24.58 -9.99 29.85
C ALA A 360 -24.71 -9.16 28.56
N VAL A 361 -25.45 -8.05 28.59
CA VAL A 361 -25.90 -7.33 27.37
C VAL A 361 -25.31 -5.93 27.18
N ALA A 362 -24.69 -5.33 28.20
CA ALA A 362 -24.24 -3.93 28.14
C ALA A 362 -22.81 -3.69 28.63
N TRP A 363 -22.12 -2.76 27.97
CA TRP A 363 -20.95 -2.05 28.50
C TRP A 363 -21.40 -0.74 29.16
N TYR A 364 -21.26 -0.65 30.48
CA TYR A 364 -21.76 0.47 31.30
C TYR A 364 -20.76 0.81 32.40
N GLU A 365 -21.01 1.86 33.19
CA GLU A 365 -20.06 2.44 34.16
C GLU A 365 -19.28 1.39 34.99
N SER A 366 -19.95 0.35 35.49
CA SER A 366 -19.34 -0.63 36.39
C SER A 366 -18.51 -1.73 35.70
N ASN A 367 -18.61 -1.90 34.38
CA ASN A 367 -17.91 -2.96 33.66
C ASN A 367 -17.13 -2.50 32.41
N SER A 368 -17.30 -1.26 31.96
CA SER A 368 -16.64 -0.70 30.77
C SER A 368 -15.16 -0.36 31.00
N GLY A 369 -14.76 -0.07 32.24
CA GLY A 369 -13.44 0.50 32.52
C GLY A 369 -13.30 1.95 32.06
N GLN A 370 -14.42 2.70 31.96
CA GLN A 370 -14.49 4.10 31.54
C GLN A 370 -14.04 4.34 30.09
N THR A 371 -14.42 3.44 29.17
CA THR A 371 -14.15 3.57 27.74
C THR A 371 -15.20 2.79 26.92
N SER A 372 -15.43 3.18 25.66
CA SER A 372 -16.25 2.37 24.75
C SER A 372 -15.53 1.07 24.37
N HIS A 373 -16.27 0.09 23.85
CA HIS A 373 -15.73 -1.23 23.47
C HIS A 373 -16.02 -1.53 22.00
N PRO A 374 -15.30 -2.50 21.40
CA PRO A 374 -15.66 -3.01 20.08
C PRO A 374 -17.11 -3.51 20.07
N VAL A 375 -17.85 -3.14 19.03
CA VAL A 375 -19.26 -3.52 18.87
C VAL A 375 -19.45 -5.04 18.84
N GLY A 376 -20.60 -5.53 19.32
CA GLY A 376 -20.95 -6.95 19.28
C GLY A 376 -20.22 -7.82 20.30
N THR A 377 -19.57 -7.24 21.31
CA THR A 377 -18.80 -7.99 22.33
C THR A 377 -19.61 -8.38 23.57
N LYS A 378 -20.88 -7.94 23.66
CA LYS A 378 -21.88 -8.41 24.62
C LYS A 378 -22.90 -9.34 23.95
N ALA A 379 -23.79 -9.94 24.73
CA ALA A 379 -24.87 -10.77 24.18
C ALA A 379 -25.90 -9.90 23.42
N PRO A 380 -26.40 -10.36 22.26
CA PRO A 380 -27.46 -9.67 21.54
C PRO A 380 -28.83 -9.92 22.18
N ASN A 381 -29.83 -9.17 21.72
CA ASN A 381 -31.23 -9.49 21.98
C ASN A 381 -31.80 -10.56 21.02
N GLY A 382 -33.08 -10.88 21.18
CA GLY A 382 -33.77 -11.96 20.45
C GLY A 382 -33.85 -11.82 18.93
N ILE A 383 -33.53 -10.65 18.36
CA ILE A 383 -33.48 -10.41 16.90
C ILE A 383 -32.06 -10.23 16.36
N GLY A 384 -31.04 -10.29 17.23
CA GLY A 384 -29.66 -10.14 16.83
C GLY A 384 -29.15 -8.70 16.72
N THR A 385 -29.81 -7.71 17.36
CA THR A 385 -29.13 -6.43 17.64
C THR A 385 -28.29 -6.55 18.90
N TYR A 386 -27.14 -5.88 18.87
CA TYR A 386 -26.16 -5.77 19.94
C TYR A 386 -26.09 -4.32 20.40
N ASP A 387 -25.59 -4.11 21.62
CA ASP A 387 -25.21 -2.79 22.15
C ASP A 387 -26.35 -1.75 22.22
N MET A 388 -27.61 -2.16 22.01
CA MET A 388 -28.81 -1.34 22.25
C MET A 388 -29.01 -0.96 23.74
N SER A 389 -28.11 -1.42 24.62
CA SER A 389 -27.98 -1.02 26.02
C SER A 389 -26.49 -0.90 26.33
N GLY A 390 -26.02 0.27 26.77
CA GLY A 390 -24.59 0.49 27.02
C GLY A 390 -23.82 0.94 25.77
N ASN A 391 -22.51 0.77 25.83
CA ASN A 391 -21.51 1.21 24.85
C ASN A 391 -21.57 2.72 24.54
N VAL A 392 -22.34 3.21 23.55
CA VAL A 392 -22.62 4.65 23.42
C VAL A 392 -24.12 4.95 23.31
N TYR A 393 -24.52 6.15 23.75
CA TYR A 393 -25.83 6.71 23.38
C TYR A 393 -25.96 6.77 21.86
N GLU A 394 -27.16 6.51 21.36
CA GLU A 394 -27.42 6.53 19.91
C GLU A 394 -28.37 7.64 19.50
N TRP A 395 -27.96 8.45 18.52
CA TRP A 395 -28.84 9.42 17.88
C TRP A 395 -30.06 8.75 17.22
N CYS A 396 -31.21 9.38 17.38
CA CYS A 396 -32.43 9.11 16.62
C CYS A 396 -32.83 10.33 15.77
N TRP A 397 -33.74 10.13 14.83
CA TRP A 397 -34.29 11.20 13.98
C TRP A 397 -35.01 12.29 14.80
N ASP A 398 -35.79 11.87 15.79
CA ASP A 398 -36.82 12.67 16.44
C ASP A 398 -36.28 13.91 17.16
N TRP A 399 -37.08 14.98 17.16
CA TRP A 399 -36.92 16.06 18.14
C TRP A 399 -37.26 15.55 19.55
N TYR A 400 -36.52 15.96 20.57
CA TYR A 400 -36.86 15.62 21.94
C TYR A 400 -38.06 16.44 22.42
N GLY A 401 -39.12 15.74 22.83
CA GLY A 401 -40.29 16.32 23.49
C GLY A 401 -40.58 15.61 24.80
N TYR A 402 -40.40 16.32 25.92
CA TYR A 402 -40.57 15.79 27.28
C TYR A 402 -41.95 15.10 27.47
N GLY A 403 -43.03 15.75 27.04
CA GLY A 403 -44.39 15.20 27.12
C GLY A 403 -44.87 14.42 25.90
N TYR A 404 -44.01 14.17 24.89
CA TYR A 404 -44.43 13.73 23.55
C TYR A 404 -45.28 12.44 23.56
N TYR A 405 -44.96 11.48 24.43
CA TYR A 405 -45.68 10.21 24.54
C TYR A 405 -47.19 10.38 24.84
N SER A 406 -47.60 11.48 25.50
CA SER A 406 -49.02 11.78 25.75
C SER A 406 -49.81 12.18 24.49
N SER A 407 -49.11 12.52 23.41
CA SER A 407 -49.68 12.97 22.12
C SER A 407 -49.05 12.26 20.91
N SER A 408 -48.31 11.17 21.14
CA SER A 408 -47.61 10.43 20.10
C SER A 408 -48.63 9.76 19.15
N PRO A 409 -48.51 9.91 17.83
CA PRO A 409 -49.39 9.23 16.88
C PRO A 409 -49.07 7.73 16.88
N GLN A 410 -50.12 6.88 16.88
CA GLN A 410 -49.93 5.43 16.95
C GLN A 410 -49.11 4.87 15.77
N ASN A 411 -49.29 5.38 14.55
CA ASN A 411 -48.69 4.77 13.35
C ASN A 411 -47.44 5.53 12.92
N ASN A 412 -46.28 4.86 12.91
CA ASN A 412 -44.97 5.38 12.48
C ASN A 412 -44.65 6.81 13.02
N PRO A 413 -44.61 7.02 14.36
CA PRO A 413 -44.23 8.30 14.93
C PRO A 413 -42.79 8.68 14.57
N THR A 414 -42.59 9.97 14.29
CA THR A 414 -41.31 10.59 13.86
C THR A 414 -40.92 11.79 14.74
N GLY A 415 -41.53 11.89 15.92
CA GLY A 415 -41.28 12.93 16.91
C GLY A 415 -42.20 14.16 16.80
N PRO A 416 -41.96 15.18 17.64
CA PRO A 416 -42.47 16.53 17.45
C PRO A 416 -41.96 17.14 16.13
N ALA A 417 -42.71 18.06 15.54
CA ALA A 417 -42.32 18.74 14.31
C ALA A 417 -41.12 19.71 14.48
N SER A 418 -40.84 20.15 15.71
CA SER A 418 -39.71 21.04 16.05
C SER A 418 -39.25 20.82 17.49
N GLY A 419 -38.03 21.26 17.80
CA GLY A 419 -37.44 21.18 19.14
C GLY A 419 -36.10 21.93 19.20
N SER A 420 -35.40 21.81 20.33
CA SER A 420 -34.05 22.40 20.52
C SER A 420 -32.95 21.34 20.68
N TYR A 421 -33.33 20.08 20.89
CA TYR A 421 -32.43 18.95 21.10
C TYR A 421 -32.99 17.75 20.34
N ARG A 422 -32.14 16.96 19.69
CA ARG A 422 -32.56 15.69 19.06
C ARG A 422 -32.47 14.56 20.08
N MET A 423 -33.29 13.54 19.88
CA MET A 423 -33.37 12.36 20.73
C MET A 423 -32.06 11.56 20.67
N VAL A 424 -31.57 11.13 21.84
CA VAL A 424 -30.56 10.07 21.95
C VAL A 424 -31.06 8.97 22.88
N ARG A 425 -30.74 7.72 22.56
CA ARG A 425 -31.29 6.53 23.22
C ARG A 425 -30.21 5.66 23.84
N CYS A 426 -30.58 5.09 25.01
CA CYS A 426 -29.78 4.28 25.94
C CYS A 426 -28.48 4.90 26.46
N GLY A 427 -28.21 4.72 27.76
CA GLY A 427 -26.95 5.12 28.38
C GLY A 427 -25.75 4.37 27.80
N GLY A 428 -24.59 5.02 27.79
CA GLY A 428 -23.33 4.49 27.28
C GLY A 428 -22.40 3.96 28.38
N TRP A 429 -21.11 3.83 28.02
CA TRP A 429 -20.06 3.23 28.84
C TRP A 429 -19.78 3.94 30.18
N ILE A 430 -20.24 5.18 30.36
CA ILE A 430 -20.10 5.97 31.60
C ILE A 430 -21.37 5.98 32.46
N ASP A 431 -22.49 5.47 31.95
CA ASP A 431 -23.78 5.54 32.62
C ASP A 431 -23.96 4.38 33.61
N SER A 432 -24.58 4.69 34.75
CA SER A 432 -25.06 3.68 35.68
C SER A 432 -26.10 2.76 35.03
N ALA A 433 -26.36 1.60 35.64
CA ALA A 433 -27.38 0.66 35.15
C ALA A 433 -28.78 1.27 34.96
N GLY A 434 -29.13 2.35 35.68
CA GLY A 434 -30.38 3.08 35.45
C GLY A 434 -30.46 3.78 34.09
N GLY A 435 -29.32 4.21 33.52
CA GLY A 435 -29.22 4.88 32.23
C GLY A 435 -29.33 3.93 31.03
N CYS A 436 -28.87 2.69 31.15
CA CYS A 436 -28.84 1.72 30.05
C CYS A 436 -30.18 0.97 29.83
N GLN A 437 -31.27 1.35 30.51
CA GLN A 437 -32.57 0.72 30.30
C GLN A 437 -33.16 1.04 28.94
N VAL A 438 -33.87 0.08 28.32
CA VAL A 438 -34.44 0.21 26.96
C VAL A 438 -35.38 1.42 26.85
N ALA A 439 -36.18 1.71 27.88
CA ALA A 439 -37.11 2.84 27.89
C ALA A 439 -36.45 4.22 28.11
N ARG A 440 -35.15 4.28 28.47
CA ARG A 440 -34.48 5.53 28.89
C ARG A 440 -34.41 6.52 27.73
N ARG A 441 -34.98 7.71 27.96
CA ARG A 441 -34.92 8.86 27.04
C ARG A 441 -33.82 9.84 27.45
N SER A 442 -33.11 10.38 26.47
CA SER A 442 -32.16 11.47 26.66
C SER A 442 -32.13 12.34 25.40
N ASN A 443 -31.38 13.43 25.42
CA ASN A 443 -31.30 14.36 24.30
C ASN A 443 -29.97 15.09 24.24
N HIS A 444 -29.63 15.60 23.06
CA HIS A 444 -28.40 16.37 22.84
C HIS A 444 -28.58 17.41 21.73
N VAL A 445 -27.72 18.43 21.72
CA VAL A 445 -27.76 19.52 20.72
C VAL A 445 -27.35 18.98 19.34
N PRO A 446 -28.15 19.18 18.27
CA PRO A 446 -27.93 18.51 16.98
C PRO A 446 -26.64 18.89 16.26
N SER A 447 -26.08 20.07 16.54
CA SER A 447 -24.83 20.55 15.95
C SER A 447 -23.57 19.98 16.61
N CYS A 448 -23.69 19.45 17.83
CA CYS A 448 -22.58 19.01 18.66
C CYS A 448 -22.50 17.47 18.69
N GLY A 449 -21.30 16.92 18.47
CA GLY A 449 -20.99 15.55 18.86
C GLY A 449 -20.68 15.44 20.36
N SER A 450 -20.63 14.22 20.88
CA SER A 450 -20.19 13.93 22.24
C SER A 450 -19.44 12.60 22.29
N TYR A 451 -18.51 12.45 23.22
CA TYR A 451 -17.64 11.28 23.35
C TYR A 451 -18.34 10.03 23.90
N VAL A 452 -19.60 10.17 24.34
CA VAL A 452 -20.51 9.07 24.71
C VAL A 452 -21.68 8.92 23.74
N VAL A 453 -21.71 9.64 22.61
CA VAL A 453 -22.83 9.60 21.65
C VAL A 453 -22.33 9.21 20.26
N GLY A 454 -22.78 8.06 19.78
CA GLY A 454 -22.70 7.58 18.40
C GLY A 454 -24.09 7.39 17.79
N PHE A 455 -24.25 6.40 16.92
CA PHE A 455 -25.51 6.12 16.21
C PHE A 455 -25.49 4.74 15.55
N ARG A 456 -26.67 4.23 15.18
CA ARG A 456 -26.82 3.14 14.19
C ARG A 456 -27.66 3.58 13.00
N LEU A 457 -27.57 2.82 11.91
CA LEU A 457 -28.35 3.09 10.69
C LEU A 457 -29.69 2.36 10.69
N CYS A 458 -30.67 2.99 10.05
CA CYS A 458 -31.97 2.44 9.69
C CYS A 458 -32.20 2.65 8.18
N ARG A 459 -33.06 1.83 7.55
CA ARG A 459 -33.54 1.98 6.17
C ARG A 459 -35.00 1.53 6.11
N SER A 460 -35.83 2.18 5.30
CA SER A 460 -37.19 1.72 5.06
C SER A 460 -37.19 0.41 4.26
N ALA A 461 -38.04 -0.56 4.62
CA ALA A 461 -38.24 -1.77 3.83
C ALA A 461 -39.38 -1.53 2.81
N THR A 462 -38.99 -1.12 1.61
CA THR A 462 -39.87 -0.87 0.45
C THR A 462 -40.36 -2.15 -0.20
#